data_AF-W1Y251-F1
#
_entry.id   AF-W1Y251-F1
#
_cell.length_a   1.000
_cell.length_b   1.000
_cell.length_c   1.000
_cell.angle_alpha   90.00
_cell.angle_beta   90.00
_cell.angle_gamma   90.00
#
_symmetry.space_group_name_H-M   'P 1'
#
loop_
_entity.id
_entity.type
_entity.pdbx_description
1 polymer ?
#
loop_
_entity_poly.entity_id
_entity_poly.type
_entity_poly.pdbx_seq_one_letter_code
_entity_poly.pdbx_strand_id
1 'polypeptide(L)' 'WRARVVDALKSRAPVAAPSQSVATGAVNEIHTSPYSKDAPLVASLSVNQKITGRNSEKDVRHIEIDLGDS' A
#
# COMPACT_ATOMS: atom_id res chain seq x y z
N TRP A 1 9.16 -18.39 -26.25
CA TRP A 1 9.66 -17.03 -26.52
C TRP A 1 8.55 -15.97 -26.41
N ARG A 2 7.48 -16.03 -27.23
CA ARG A 2 6.36 -15.05 -27.18
C ARG A 2 5.78 -14.81 -25.77
N ALA A 3 5.53 -15.86 -24.99
CA ALA A 3 5.03 -15.73 -23.62
C ALA A 3 5.96 -14.91 -22.72
N ARG A 4 7.28 -15.15 -22.80
CA ARG A 4 8.29 -14.42 -22.02
C ARG A 4 8.36 -12.94 -22.41
N VAL A 5 8.19 -12.63 -23.70
CA VAL A 5 8.17 -11.25 -24.20
C VAL A 5 6.92 -10.53 -23.70
N VAL A 6 5.75 -11.18 -23.76
CA VAL A 6 4.49 -10.60 -23.27
C VAL A 6 4.56 -10.33 -21.77
N ASP A 7 5.12 -11.26 -20.99
CA ASP A 7 5.26 -11.12 -19.54
C ASP A 7 6.20 -9.97 -19.15
N ALA A 8 7.36 -9.88 -19.81
CA ALA A 8 8.31 -8.78 -19.61
C ALA A 8 7.74 -7.41 -20.03
N LEU A 9 6.86 -7.36 -21.03
CA LEU A 9 6.15 -6.13 -21.39
C LEU A 9 5.09 -5.77 -20.37
N LYS A 10 4.32 -6.74 -19.85
CA LYS A 10 3.31 -6.47 -18.82
C LYS A 10 3.91 -5.97 -17.51
N SER A 11 5.05 -6.51 -17.10
CA SER A 11 5.72 -6.07 -15.86
C SER A 11 6.36 -4.69 -15.95
N ARG A 12 6.67 -4.22 -17.16
CA ARG A 12 7.36 -2.94 -17.41
C ARG A 12 6.46 -1.86 -18.01
N ALA A 13 5.30 -2.24 -18.53
CA ALA A 13 4.34 -1.30 -19.05
C ALA A 13 3.80 -0.47 -17.88
N PRO A 14 3.88 0.88 -17.95
CA PRO A 14 3.21 1.71 -16.96
C PRO A 14 1.72 1.39 -17.04
N VAL A 15 1.14 0.92 -15.94
CA VAL A 15 -0.31 1.00 -15.76
C VAL A 15 -0.62 2.49 -15.89
N ALA A 16 -1.47 2.87 -16.85
CA ALA A 16 -1.75 4.27 -17.13
C ALA A 16 -2.39 4.94 -15.90
N ALA A 17 -1.55 5.47 -15.02
CA ALA A 17 -1.96 6.30 -13.91
C ALA A 17 -2.15 7.74 -14.43
N PRO A 18 -3.20 8.45 -14.00
CA PRO A 18 -3.29 9.88 -14.27
C PRO A 18 -2.07 10.57 -13.65
N SER A 19 -1.40 11.41 -14.45
CA SER A 19 -0.15 12.08 -14.11
C SER A 19 -0.22 12.76 -12.73
N GLN A 20 0.52 12.24 -11.74
CA GLN A 20 0.73 12.91 -10.47
C GLN A 20 1.99 13.77 -10.52
N SER A 21 1.84 15.04 -10.14
CA SER A 21 2.92 16.00 -9.96
C SER A 21 3.87 15.53 -8.86
N VAL A 22 5.15 15.37 -9.21
CA VAL A 22 6.21 14.96 -8.29
C VAL A 22 6.59 16.15 -7.40
N ALA A 23 6.31 16.07 -6.10
CA ALA A 23 6.89 16.99 -5.13
C ALA A 23 8.36 16.58 -4.89
N THR A 24 9.30 17.42 -5.30
CA THR A 24 10.73 17.23 -5.05
C THR A 24 11.06 17.55 -3.59
N GLY A 25 11.35 16.53 -2.79
CA GLY A 25 11.85 16.75 -1.43
C GLY A 25 11.87 15.51 -0.54
N ALA A 26 12.87 14.64 -0.73
CA ALA A 26 13.59 13.89 0.31
C ALA A 26 14.44 12.78 -0.35
N VAL A 27 15.59 12.51 0.23
CA VAL A 27 16.63 11.60 -0.26
C VAL A 27 16.07 10.19 -0.42
N ASN A 28 16.28 9.60 -1.60
CA ASN A 28 15.71 8.34 -2.05
C ASN A 28 16.41 7.14 -1.38
N GLU A 29 16.02 6.76 -0.17
CA GLU A 29 16.18 5.36 0.25
C GLU A 29 15.32 4.51 -0.69
N ILE A 30 15.94 3.75 -1.59
CA ILE A 30 15.24 2.83 -2.49
C ILE A 30 14.80 1.62 -1.65
N HIS A 31 13.71 1.78 -0.90
CA HIS A 31 12.90 0.65 -0.47
C HIS A 31 12.12 0.22 -1.70
N THR A 32 12.56 -0.86 -2.37
CA THR A 32 11.74 -1.46 -3.42
C THR A 32 10.60 -2.21 -2.71
N SER A 33 9.50 -1.50 -2.48
CA SER A 33 8.24 -2.11 -2.08
C SER A 33 7.54 -2.60 -3.35
N PRO A 34 7.15 -3.89 -3.45
CA PRO A 34 6.30 -4.34 -4.55
C PRO A 34 4.89 -3.73 -4.45
N TYR A 35 4.54 -3.13 -3.31
CA TYR A 35 3.24 -2.55 -3.04
C TYR A 35 3.25 -1.04 -3.22
N SER A 36 2.20 -0.52 -3.84
CA SER A 36 1.96 0.91 -4.06
C SER A 36 0.51 1.26 -3.72
N LYS A 37 0.12 2.53 -3.85
CA LYS A 37 -1.28 2.94 -3.65
C LYS A 37 -2.24 2.28 -4.65
N ASP A 38 -1.80 2.09 -5.89
CA ASP A 38 -2.60 1.50 -6.97
C ASP A 38 -2.51 -0.04 -7.00
N ALA A 39 -1.47 -0.60 -6.39
CA ALA A 39 -1.29 -2.04 -6.16
C ALA A 39 -1.01 -2.30 -4.66
N PRO A 40 -2.00 -2.15 -3.78
CA PRO A 40 -1.81 -2.27 -2.34
C PRO A 40 -1.64 -3.72 -1.89
N LEU A 41 -0.93 -3.93 -0.78
CA LEU A 41 -0.90 -5.22 -0.08
C LEU A 41 -2.30 -5.57 0.45
N VAL A 42 -2.73 -6.81 0.22
CA VAL A 42 -3.93 -7.38 0.85
C VAL A 42 -3.55 -7.90 2.23
N ALA A 43 -3.56 -6.99 3.22
CA ALA A 43 -3.27 -7.29 4.61
C ALA A 43 -4.52 -7.73 5.38
N SER A 44 -4.35 -8.23 6.61
CA SER A 44 -5.45 -8.64 7.49
C SER A 44 -5.55 -7.79 8.75
N LEU A 45 -6.77 -7.61 9.27
CA LEU A 45 -7.00 -6.84 10.50
C LEU A 45 -6.88 -7.77 11.72
N SER A 46 -5.89 -7.52 12.57
CA SER A 46 -5.61 -8.34 13.76
C SER A 46 -6.34 -7.84 14.99
N VAL A 47 -6.27 -6.54 15.25
CA VAL A 47 -6.93 -5.91 16.41
C VAL A 47 -7.78 -4.73 15.95
N ASN A 48 -8.99 -4.66 16.49
CA ASN A 48 -9.85 -3.48 16.41
C ASN A 48 -10.41 -3.16 17.79
N GLN A 49 -9.66 -2.36 18.55
CA GLN A 49 -9.97 -2.06 19.93
C GLN A 49 -10.53 -0.64 20.05
N LYS A 50 -11.72 -0.49 20.63
CA LYS A 50 -12.20 0.82 21.07
C LYS A 50 -11.34 1.31 22.22
N ILE A 51 -10.72 2.47 22.05
CA ILE A 51 -9.87 3.07 23.09
C ILE A 51 -10.52 4.28 23.76
N THR A 52 -11.65 4.78 23.25
CA THR A 52 -12.42 5.81 23.95
C THR A 52 -13.34 5.22 25.00
N GLY A 53 -13.61 5.99 26.06
CA GLY A 53 -14.57 5.62 27.12
C GLY A 53 -16.00 5.47 26.61
N ARG A 54 -16.87 4.87 27.44
CA ARG A 54 -18.28 4.61 27.08
C ARG A 54 -19.05 5.88 26.71
N ASN A 55 -18.77 6.98 27.39
CA ASN A 55 -19.47 8.26 27.22
C ASN A 55 -18.64 9.28 26.42
N SER A 56 -17.70 8.81 25.59
CA SER A 56 -16.93 9.72 24.75
C SER A 56 -17.76 10.12 23.53
N GLU A 57 -17.76 11.42 23.22
CA GLU A 57 -18.37 11.97 22.01
C GLU A 57 -17.70 11.51 20.72
N LYS A 58 -16.48 10.94 20.80
CA LYS A 58 -15.74 10.43 19.64
C LYS A 58 -15.47 8.94 19.77
N ASP A 59 -15.53 8.24 18.63
CA ASP A 59 -15.06 6.87 18.53
C ASP A 59 -13.63 6.87 17.99
N VAL A 60 -12.67 6.38 18.79
CA VAL A 60 -11.28 6.19 18.36
C VAL A 60 -10.92 4.72 18.57
N ARG A 61 -10.29 4.14 17.55
CA ARG A 61 -9.90 2.73 17.51
C ARG A 61 -8.38 2.60 17.43
N HIS A 62 -7.82 1.76 18.30
CA HIS A 62 -6.49 1.19 18.08
C HIS A 62 -6.64 0.03 17.10
N ILE A 63 -5.93 0.12 15.98
CA ILE A 63 -5.99 -0.83 14.87
C ILE A 63 -4.61 -1.46 14.71
N GLU A 64 -4.54 -2.79 14.75
CA GLU A 64 -3.34 -3.53 14.36
C GLU A 64 -3.63 -4.29 13.09
N ILE A 65 -2.76 -4.14 12.09
CA ILE A 65 -2.84 -4.80 10.79
C ILE A 65 -1.69 -5.78 10.72
N ASP A 66 -1.99 -7.04 10.48
CA ASP A 66 -0.98 -8.06 10.19
C ASP A 66 -0.60 -8.02 8.71
N LEU A 67 0.71 -7.95 8.46
CA LEU A 67 1.31 -7.90 7.14
C LEU A 67 1.75 -9.28 6.64
N GLY A 68 1.60 -10.34 7.46
CA GLY A 68 2.09 -11.68 7.16
C GLY A 68 3.60 -11.69 6.95
N ASP A 69 4.06 -12.43 5.93
CA ASP A 69 5.48 -12.54 5.55
C ASP A 69 5.94 -11.45 4.57
N SER A 70 5.19 -10.33 4.47
CA SER A 70 5.50 -9.22 3.54
C SER A 70 6.83 -8.54 3.81
#